data_AF-A0A507BI71-F1
#
_entry.id   AF-A0A507BI71-F1
#
_cell.length_a   1.000
_cell.length_b   1.000
_cell.length_c   1.000
_cell.angle_alpha   90.00
_cell.angle_beta   90.00
_cell.angle_gamma   90.00
#
_symmetry.space_group_name_H-M   'P 1'
#
loop_
_entity.id
_entity.type
_entity.pdbx_description
1 polymer ?
#
loop_
_entity_poly.entity_id
_entity_poly.type
_entity_poly.pdbx_seq_one_letter_code
_entity_poly.pdbx_strand_id
1 'polypeptide(L)'
;MPAPSELAIATKAVERLTKEERYYQSELVRQQERVQKLEEEIKKGGADLDPNAEFILRQEKQAADETVAIFTPLKERTEAAVTKLEEQLAMSESSGSAADDELTAAREALKKGQQAVQKDKEES
;
A
#
# COMPACT_ATOMS: atom_id res chain seq x y z
N MET A 1 8.03 14.07 -26.54
CA MET A 1 7.74 14.72 -25.23
C MET A 1 9.05 14.85 -24.47
N PRO A 2 9.28 15.93 -23.72
CA PRO A 2 10.47 16.06 -22.89
C PRO A 2 10.48 14.98 -21.80
N ALA A 3 11.68 14.66 -21.29
CA ALA A 3 11.83 13.78 -20.14
C ALA A 3 11.15 14.42 -18.90
N PRO A 4 10.51 13.63 -18.03
CA PRO A 4 9.98 14.15 -16.78
C PRO A 4 11.12 14.65 -15.88
N SER A 5 10.84 15.69 -15.11
CA SER A 5 11.68 16.21 -14.04
C SER A 5 11.81 15.23 -12.87
N GLU A 6 12.87 15.39 -12.07
CA GLU A 6 13.10 14.58 -10.86
C GLU A 6 11.97 14.74 -9.84
N LEU A 7 11.42 15.95 -9.68
CA LEU A 7 10.26 16.20 -8.82
C LEU A 7 9.03 15.43 -9.33
N ALA A 8 8.69 15.51 -10.62
CA ALA A 8 7.60 14.72 -11.20
C ALA A 8 7.81 13.20 -11.08
N ILE A 9 9.05 12.71 -11.18
CA ILE A 9 9.38 11.29 -10.96
C ILE A 9 9.13 10.89 -9.50
N ALA A 10 9.61 11.69 -8.55
CA ALA A 10 9.42 11.44 -7.11
C ALA A 10 7.92 11.47 -6.73
N THR A 11 7.17 12.44 -7.24
CA THR A 11 5.71 12.56 -7.04
C THR A 11 5.00 11.28 -7.47
N LYS A 12 5.26 10.81 -8.71
CA LYS A 12 4.66 9.58 -9.24
C LYS A 12 5.06 8.33 -8.47
N ALA A 13 6.26 8.30 -7.89
CA ALA A 13 6.70 7.17 -7.06
C ALA A 13 5.83 7.06 -5.79
N VAL A 14 5.62 8.17 -5.08
CA VAL A 14 4.77 8.21 -3.87
C VAL A 14 3.31 7.87 -4.21
N GLU A 15 2.77 8.42 -5.30
CA GLU A 15 1.39 8.10 -5.73
C GLU A 15 1.20 6.60 -6.04
N ARG A 16 2.17 5.98 -6.72
CA ARG A 16 2.10 4.55 -7.04
C ARG A 16 2.17 3.70 -5.78
N LEU A 17 3.12 3.99 -4.89
CA LEU A 17 3.34 3.20 -3.68
C LEU A 17 2.15 3.29 -2.72
N THR A 18 1.62 4.50 -2.48
CA THR A 18 0.43 4.68 -1.64
C THR A 18 -0.82 4.02 -2.23
N LYS A 19 -0.93 3.93 -3.56
CA LYS A 19 -2.01 3.18 -4.22
C LYS A 19 -1.83 1.66 -4.09
N GLU A 20 -0.60 1.18 -4.25
CA GLU A 20 -0.23 -0.23 -4.09
C GLU A 20 -0.52 -0.71 -2.66
N GLU A 21 -0.15 0.07 -1.65
CA GLU A 21 -0.42 -0.23 -0.24
C GLU A 21 -1.93 -0.36 0.05
N ARG A 22 -2.73 0.59 -0.43
CA ARG A 22 -4.21 0.53 -0.28
C ARG A 22 -4.82 -0.68 -0.98
N TYR A 23 -4.26 -1.08 -2.11
CA TYR A 23 -4.71 -2.26 -2.83
C TYR A 23 -4.44 -3.52 -1.99
N TYR A 24 -3.23 -3.69 -1.47
CA TYR A 24 -2.89 -4.82 -0.61
C TYR A 24 -3.67 -4.81 0.71
N GLN A 25 -3.92 -3.65 1.33
CA GLN A 25 -4.79 -3.52 2.51
C GLN A 25 -6.20 -4.04 2.21
N SER A 26 -6.76 -3.63 1.06
CA SER A 26 -8.10 -4.07 0.64
C SER A 26 -8.15 -5.57 0.35
N GLU A 27 -7.09 -6.13 -0.23
CA GLU A 27 -7.00 -7.57 -0.51
C GLU A 27 -6.88 -8.38 0.77
N LEU A 28 -6.05 -7.94 1.73
CA LEU A 28 -5.93 -8.60 3.03
C LEU A 28 -7.27 -8.64 3.77
N VAL A 29 -8.04 -7.55 3.78
CA VAL A 29 -9.38 -7.53 4.39
C VAL A 29 -10.28 -8.59 3.76
N ARG A 30 -10.30 -8.69 2.42
CA ARG A 30 -11.10 -9.70 1.72
C ARG A 30 -10.65 -11.12 2.01
N GLN A 31 -9.35 -11.36 2.12
CA GLN A 31 -8.79 -12.66 2.51
C GLN A 31 -9.21 -13.03 3.94
N GLN A 32 -9.12 -12.08 4.87
CA GLN A 32 -9.55 -12.27 6.26
C GLN A 32 -11.06 -12.57 6.37
N GLU A 33 -11.91 -11.88 5.61
CA GLU A 33 -13.35 -12.17 5.53
C GLU A 33 -13.61 -13.61 5.01
N ARG A 34 -12.88 -14.05 3.98
CA ARG A 34 -12.99 -15.44 3.46
C ARG A 34 -12.53 -16.46 4.50
N VAL A 35 -11.41 -16.20 5.18
CA VAL A 35 -10.89 -17.07 6.24
C VAL A 35 -11.92 -17.20 7.36
N GLN A 36 -12.46 -16.10 7.88
CA GLN A 36 -13.46 -16.11 8.95
C GLN A 36 -14.70 -16.90 8.54
N LYS A 37 -15.22 -16.66 7.32
CA LYS A 37 -16.38 -17.38 6.81
C LYS A 37 -16.13 -18.90 6.71
N LEU A 38 -14.97 -19.31 6.20
CA LEU A 38 -14.60 -20.72 6.11
C LEU A 38 -14.43 -21.36 7.50
N GLU A 39 -13.84 -20.65 8.47
CA GLU A 39 -13.74 -21.12 9.85
C GLU A 39 -15.12 -21.35 10.48
N GLU A 40 -16.06 -20.45 10.25
CA GLU A 40 -17.45 -20.57 10.72
C GLU A 40 -18.17 -21.75 10.06
N GLU A 41 -18.02 -21.93 8.75
CA GLU A 41 -18.61 -23.06 8.00
C GLU A 41 -18.08 -24.40 8.49
N ILE A 42 -16.75 -24.53 8.66
CA ILE A 42 -16.09 -25.72 9.20
C ILE A 42 -16.59 -26.01 10.62
N LYS A 43 -16.65 -24.98 11.47
CA LYS A 43 -17.10 -25.11 12.86
C LYS A 43 -18.57 -25.54 12.96
N LYS A 44 -19.42 -25.02 12.08
CA LYS A 44 -20.84 -25.40 12.01
C LYS A 44 -21.01 -26.85 11.57
N GLY A 45 -20.15 -27.32 10.67
CA GLY A 45 -20.24 -28.65 10.08
C GLY A 45 -21.53 -28.87 9.28
N GLY A 46 -21.75 -30.10 8.83
CA GLY A 46 -22.97 -30.50 8.12
C GLY A 46 -22.70 -31.38 6.90
N ALA A 47 -23.76 -31.96 6.34
CA ALA A 47 -23.66 -32.82 5.16
C ALA A 47 -23.21 -32.06 3.89
N ASP A 48 -23.41 -30.74 3.86
CA ASP A 48 -23.04 -29.87 2.74
C ASP A 48 -21.66 -29.22 2.91
N LEU A 49 -20.91 -29.55 3.97
CA LEU A 49 -19.56 -29.03 4.15
C LEU A 49 -18.64 -29.60 3.06
N ASP A 50 -17.89 -28.72 2.40
CA ASP A 50 -16.90 -29.14 1.42
C ASP A 50 -15.89 -30.10 2.08
N PRO A 51 -15.67 -31.32 1.55
CA PRO A 51 -14.73 -32.28 2.13
C PRO A 51 -13.28 -31.75 2.18
N ASN A 52 -12.96 -30.71 1.39
CA ASN A 52 -11.67 -30.06 1.36
C ASN A 52 -11.64 -28.73 2.14
N ALA A 53 -12.68 -28.39 2.90
CA ALA A 53 -12.80 -27.09 3.57
C ALA A 53 -11.56 -26.74 4.43
N GLU A 54 -11.00 -27.70 5.17
CA GLU A 54 -9.78 -27.48 5.97
C GLU A 54 -8.53 -27.26 5.12
N PHE A 55 -8.46 -27.85 3.93
CA PHE A 55 -7.37 -27.60 2.98
C PHE A 55 -7.50 -26.20 2.38
N ILE A 56 -8.71 -25.83 1.95
CA ILE A 56 -9.01 -24.50 1.41
C ILE A 56 -8.73 -23.42 2.46
N LEU A 57 -9.13 -23.63 3.72
CA LEU A 57 -8.84 -22.72 4.81
C LEU A 57 -7.34 -22.50 5.00
N ARG A 58 -6.53 -23.57 4.96
CA ARG A 58 -5.06 -23.45 5.05
C ARG A 58 -4.48 -22.66 3.89
N GLN A 59 -5.01 -22.85 2.67
CA GLN A 59 -4.56 -22.10 1.50
C GLN A 59 -4.90 -20.61 1.61
N GLU A 60 -6.11 -20.25 2.04
CA GLU A 60 -6.51 -18.85 2.22
C GLU A 60 -5.71 -18.17 3.33
N LYS A 61 -5.42 -18.88 4.44
CA LYS A 61 -4.52 -18.37 5.49
C LYS A 61 -3.11 -18.13 4.95
N GLN A 62 -2.57 -19.06 4.18
CA GLN A 62 -1.25 -18.89 3.57
C GLN A 62 -1.24 -17.67 2.62
N ALA A 63 -2.27 -17.49 1.79
CA ALA A 63 -2.37 -16.33 0.91
C ALA A 63 -2.46 -15.00 1.69
N ALA A 64 -3.15 -15.00 2.83
CA ALA A 64 -3.17 -13.87 3.76
C ALA A 64 -1.78 -13.58 4.34
N ASP A 65 -1.07 -14.60 4.80
CA ASP A 65 0.29 -14.44 5.35
C ASP A 65 1.28 -13.93 4.29
N GLU A 66 1.19 -14.43 3.06
CA GLU A 66 1.97 -13.93 1.93
C GLU A 66 1.66 -12.46 1.61
N THR A 67 0.40 -12.06 1.71
CA THR A 67 -0.03 -10.66 1.54
C THR A 67 0.48 -9.79 2.68
N VAL A 68 0.45 -10.28 3.92
CA VAL A 68 1.01 -9.60 5.10
C VAL A 68 2.51 -9.34 4.91
N ALA A 69 3.24 -10.33 4.40
CA ALA A 69 4.68 -10.24 4.17
C ALA A 69 5.09 -9.15 3.16
N ILE A 70 4.17 -8.72 2.28
CA ILE A 70 4.42 -7.62 1.33
C ILE A 70 4.45 -6.25 2.03
N PHE A 71 3.72 -6.07 3.14
CA PHE A 71 3.62 -4.75 3.76
C PHE A 71 4.95 -4.25 4.28
N THR A 72 5.77 -5.06 4.93
CA THR A 72 7.06 -4.61 5.48
C THR A 72 7.96 -3.92 4.44
N PRO A 73 8.35 -4.58 3.32
CA PRO A 73 9.17 -3.93 2.31
C PRO A 73 8.43 -2.81 1.56
N LEU A 74 7.09 -2.85 1.49
CA LEU A 74 6.31 -1.78 0.87
C LEU A 74 6.31 -0.50 1.72
N LYS A 75 6.16 -0.62 3.04
CA LYS A 75 6.26 0.47 4.01
C LYS A 75 7.62 1.17 3.91
N GLU A 76 8.70 0.40 3.95
CA GLU A 76 10.07 0.94 3.82
C GLU A 76 10.27 1.72 2.50
N ARG A 77 9.74 1.19 1.39
CA ARG A 77 9.79 1.86 0.08
C ARG A 77 8.95 3.13 0.05
N THR A 78 7.78 3.13 0.68
CA THR A 78 6.93 4.32 0.80
C THR A 78 7.61 5.40 1.63
N GLU A 79 8.20 5.06 2.77
CA GLU A 79 8.98 5.99 3.60
C GLU A 79 10.14 6.62 2.82
N ALA A 80 10.95 5.79 2.16
CA ALA A 80 12.07 6.28 1.36
C ALA A 80 11.62 7.18 0.20
N ALA A 81 10.50 6.85 -0.47
CA ALA A 81 9.95 7.68 -1.54
C ALA A 81 9.40 9.01 -1.03
N VAL A 82 8.79 9.03 0.16
CA VAL A 82 8.32 10.25 0.83
C VAL A 82 9.50 11.16 1.15
N THR A 83 10.55 10.64 1.79
CA THR A 83 11.77 11.43 2.08
C THR A 83 12.39 11.99 0.79
N LYS A 84 12.50 11.17 -0.27
CA LYS A 84 13.01 11.66 -1.56
C LYS A 84 12.13 12.78 -2.15
N LEU A 85 10.81 12.68 -2.04
CA LEU A 85 9.89 13.71 -2.53
C LEU A 85 10.06 15.02 -1.74
N GLU A 86 10.23 14.95 -0.42
CA GLU A 86 10.52 16.12 0.43
C GLU A 86 11.79 16.85 -0.03
N GLU A 87 12.88 16.10 -0.26
CA GLU A 87 14.15 16.65 -0.74
C GLU A 87 14.00 17.32 -2.12
N GLN A 88 13.34 16.66 -3.07
CA GLN A 88 13.14 17.20 -4.42
C GLN A 88 12.25 18.44 -4.43
N LEU A 89 11.24 18.47 -3.55
CA LEU A 89 10.36 19.62 -3.40
C LEU A 89 11.14 20.83 -2.86
N ALA A 90 11.93 20.64 -1.79
CA ALA A 90 12.77 21.68 -1.22
C ALA A 90 13.79 22.24 -2.23
N MET A 91 14.44 21.36 -3.00
CA MET A 91 15.36 21.78 -4.06
C MET A 91 14.65 22.61 -5.13
N SER A 92 13.49 22.15 -5.61
CA SER A 92 12.72 22.80 -6.66
C SER A 92 12.16 24.17 -6.24
N GLU A 93 11.76 24.31 -4.97
CA GLU A 93 11.35 25.59 -4.39
C GLU A 93 12.53 26.57 -4.30
N SER A 94 13.72 26.09 -3.89
CA SER A 94 14.91 26.93 -3.76
C SER A 94 15.47 27.42 -5.09
N SER A 95 15.39 26.60 -6.14
CA SER A 95 15.88 26.92 -7.47
C SER A 95 14.88 27.69 -8.32
N GLY A 96 13.58 27.66 -7.96
CA GLY A 96 12.49 28.19 -8.77
C GLY A 96 12.34 27.47 -10.13
N SER A 97 12.83 26.22 -10.24
CA SER A 97 12.93 25.51 -11.52
C SER A 97 11.70 24.67 -11.89
N ALA A 98 10.77 24.48 -10.96
CA ALA A 98 9.55 23.70 -11.17
C ALA A 98 8.34 24.61 -11.46
N ALA A 99 7.42 24.13 -12.28
CA ALA A 99 6.16 24.81 -12.53
C ALA A 99 5.23 24.72 -11.30
N ASP A 100 4.35 25.72 -11.11
CA ASP A 100 3.43 25.78 -9.96
C ASP A 100 2.53 24.54 -9.84
N ASP A 101 2.05 24.01 -10.98
CA ASP A 101 1.23 22.79 -11.02
C ASP A 101 2.01 21.57 -10.54
N GLU A 102 3.32 21.50 -10.83
CA GLU A 102 4.19 20.41 -10.41
C GLU A 102 4.47 20.48 -8.91
N LEU A 103 4.73 21.68 -8.38
CA LEU A 103 4.87 21.92 -6.94
C LEU A 103 3.57 21.57 -6.20
N THR A 104 2.41 21.92 -6.75
CA THR A 104 1.10 21.60 -6.17
C THR A 104 0.89 20.09 -6.10
N ALA A 105 1.09 19.38 -7.21
CA ALA A 105 0.97 17.93 -7.25
C ALA A 105 1.94 17.23 -6.28
N ALA A 106 3.18 17.70 -6.20
CA ALA A 106 4.18 17.17 -5.28
C ALA A 106 3.78 17.35 -3.81
N ARG A 107 3.28 18.53 -3.42
CA ARG A 107 2.77 18.77 -2.05
C ARG A 107 1.59 17.86 -1.71
N GLU A 108 0.66 17.66 -2.64
CA GLU A 108 -0.47 16.76 -2.42
C GLU A 108 -0.05 15.30 -2.28
N ALA A 109 0.85 14.83 -3.15
CA ALA A 109 1.39 13.48 -3.07
C ALA A 109 2.18 13.28 -1.77
N LEU A 110 2.97 14.28 -1.37
CA LEU A 110 3.72 14.26 -0.13
C LEU A 110 2.80 14.12 1.09
N LYS A 111 1.75 14.94 1.16
CA LYS A 111 0.76 14.85 2.25
C LYS A 111 0.12 13.45 2.31
N LYS A 112 -0.28 12.89 1.17
CA LYS A 112 -0.85 11.53 1.11
C LYS A 112 0.15 10.46 1.55
N GLY A 113 1.40 10.59 1.13
CA GLY A 113 2.49 9.68 1.52
C GLY A 113 2.79 9.73 3.01
N GLN A 114 2.92 10.92 3.59
CA GLN A 114 3.12 11.10 5.03
C GLN A 114 1.97 10.54 5.86
N GLN A 115 0.73 10.69 5.40
CA GLN A 115 -0.44 10.08 6.04
C GLN A 115 -0.39 8.55 6.03
N ALA A 116 0.04 7.95 4.91
CA ALA A 116 0.21 6.50 4.82
C ALA A 116 1.28 6.01 5.82
N VAL A 117 2.45 6.64 5.82
CA VAL A 117 3.55 6.33 6.74
C VAL A 117 3.15 6.49 8.22
N GLN A 118 2.39 7.53 8.56
CA GLN A 118 1.92 7.72 9.94
C GLN A 118 0.94 6.63 10.37
N LYS A 119 -0.05 6.34 9.52
CA LYS A 119 -1.01 5.26 9.76
C LYS A 119 -0.30 3.92 9.97
N ASP A 120 0.71 3.63 9.14
CA ASP A 120 1.50 2.41 9.25
C ASP A 120 2.26 2.29 10.58
N LYS A 121 2.71 3.40 11.16
CA LYS A 121 3.40 3.43 12.46
C LYS A 121 2.45 3.25 13.64
N GLU A 122 1.20 3.66 13.51
CA GLU A 122 0.16 3.45 14.53
C GLU A 122 -0.36 2.00 14.54
N GLU A 123 -0.26 1.31 13.41
CA GLU A 123 -0.72 -0.08 13.23
C GLU A 123 0.39 -1.14 13.40
N SER A 124 1.64 -0.75 13.64
CA SER A 124 2.79 -1.65 13.84
C SER A 124 3.17 -1.80 15.32
#